data_AF-A0A7S3XPG1-F1
#
_entry.id   AF-A0A7S3XPG1-F1
#
_cell.length_a   1.000
_cell.length_b   1.000
_cell.length_c   1.000
_cell.angle_alpha   90.00
_cell.angle_beta   90.00
_cell.angle_gamma   90.00
#
_symmetry.space_group_name_H-M   'P 1'
#
loop_
_entity.id
_entity.type
_entity.pdbx_description
1 polymer ?
#
loop_
_entity_poly.entity_id
_entity_poly.type
_entity_poly.pdbx_seq_one_letter_code
_entity_poly.pdbx_strand_id
1 'polypeptide(L)'
;KADRARAAGLRGLAGALPTEPAQAGLQPSLVDWDRLDSVEVRLKPVRGAFSFFVEALREKKKYKDMGSEQLLKEARPLFEALGEEEKNEYEAMKEEDKRRLEEDLAATGLTKKEYNQHRAKFRRSKAEAKAAAAAPDAVKHPDLPLSTWLLFLQDFRQEFKKKYKKKNTDAQ
;
A
#
# COMPACT_ATOMS: atom_id res chain seq x y z
N LYS A 1 -18.71 -66.61 27.85
CA LYS A 1 -19.74 -67.28 27.02
C LYS A 1 -20.55 -66.18 26.34
N ALA A 2 -20.57 -66.22 25.01
CA ALA A 2 -21.27 -65.30 24.14
C ALA A 2 -22.78 -65.55 24.15
N ASP A 3 -23.57 -64.51 23.84
CA ASP A 3 -24.88 -64.54 23.16
C ASP A 3 -25.24 -63.05 22.91
N ARG A 4 -25.12 -62.43 21.72
CA ARG A 4 -25.82 -62.61 20.43
C ARG A 4 -27.34 -62.76 20.54
N ALA A 5 -28.07 -61.69 20.23
CA ALA A 5 -29.28 -61.77 19.42
C ALA A 5 -29.57 -60.44 18.71
N ARG A 6 -29.49 -60.47 17.38
CA ARG A 6 -30.06 -59.50 16.43
C ARG A 6 -31.54 -59.83 16.23
N ALA A 7 -32.39 -58.81 16.08
CA ALA A 7 -33.59 -58.79 15.22
C ALA A 7 -33.97 -57.32 15.00
N ALA A 8 -33.69 -56.73 13.84
CA ALA A 8 -34.51 -56.72 12.62
C ALA A 8 -35.83 -55.92 12.76
N GLY A 9 -35.89 -54.79 12.07
CA GLY A 9 -37.08 -53.95 11.95
C GLY A 9 -36.86 -52.79 10.97
N LEU A 10 -36.78 -53.09 9.67
CA LEU A 10 -36.87 -52.10 8.59
C LEU A 10 -38.36 -51.77 8.33
N ARG A 11 -38.71 -50.48 8.34
CA ARG A 11 -39.61 -49.76 7.39
C ARG A 11 -40.43 -48.68 8.10
N GLY A 12 -40.35 -47.46 7.58
CA GLY A 12 -41.29 -46.39 7.92
C GLY A 12 -40.75 -45.00 7.56
N LEU A 13 -40.86 -44.64 6.28
CA LEU A 13 -40.68 -43.28 5.77
C LEU A 13 -41.71 -42.32 6.42
N ALA A 14 -41.25 -41.22 7.01
CA ALA A 14 -41.94 -39.93 7.04
C ALA A 14 -41.02 -38.87 7.65
N GLY A 15 -40.90 -37.73 7.00
CA GLY A 15 -39.90 -36.71 7.29
C GLY A 15 -40.05 -36.01 8.64
N ALA A 16 -38.91 -35.63 9.19
CA ALA A 16 -38.69 -34.43 9.99
C ALA A 16 -37.17 -34.32 10.21
N LEU A 17 -36.48 -33.59 9.33
CA LEU A 17 -35.13 -33.11 9.63
C LEU A 17 -35.26 -32.13 10.81
N PRO A 18 -34.58 -32.36 11.95
CA PRO A 18 -34.46 -31.31 12.95
C PRO A 18 -33.56 -30.22 12.38
N THR A 19 -34.16 -29.06 12.09
CA THR A 19 -33.47 -27.78 11.93
C THR A 19 -32.83 -27.43 13.27
N GLU A 20 -31.66 -27.99 13.56
CA GLU A 20 -30.73 -27.33 14.46
C GLU A 20 -30.19 -26.09 13.75
N PRO A 21 -30.24 -24.90 14.38
CA PRO A 21 -29.49 -23.77 13.86
C PRO A 21 -28.02 -24.16 13.95
N ALA A 22 -27.39 -24.34 12.80
CA ALA A 22 -25.95 -24.31 12.69
C ALA A 22 -25.50 -22.96 13.27
N GLN A 23 -25.19 -22.95 14.57
CA GLN A 23 -24.37 -21.92 15.16
C GLN A 23 -23.05 -22.04 14.41
N ALA A 24 -22.92 -21.20 13.38
CA ALA A 24 -21.68 -20.92 12.71
C ALA A 24 -20.75 -20.34 13.78
N GLY A 25 -20.08 -21.23 14.50
CA GLY A 25 -18.86 -20.90 15.20
C GLY A 25 -17.88 -20.41 14.14
N LEU A 26 -17.78 -19.08 14.02
CA LEU A 26 -16.66 -18.45 13.36
C LEU A 26 -15.39 -18.99 14.06
N GLN A 27 -14.73 -19.94 13.41
CA GLN A 27 -13.36 -20.27 13.72
C GLN A 27 -12.51 -19.02 13.39
N PRO A 28 -11.79 -18.41 14.34
CA PRO A 28 -10.92 -17.28 14.08
C PRO A 28 -9.58 -17.81 13.55
N SER A 29 -9.59 -18.46 12.39
CA SER A 29 -8.37 -19.11 11.90
C SER A 29 -8.35 -19.29 10.38
N LEU A 30 -8.53 -18.20 9.65
CA LEU A 30 -7.76 -17.96 8.44
C LEU A 30 -8.03 -16.52 8.03
N VAL A 31 -7.12 -15.64 8.41
CA VAL A 31 -6.97 -14.40 7.68
C VAL A 31 -6.64 -14.80 6.25
N ASP A 32 -7.56 -14.57 5.31
CA ASP A 32 -7.30 -14.77 3.87
C ASP A 32 -6.21 -13.78 3.44
N TRP A 33 -4.96 -14.24 3.45
CA TRP A 33 -3.80 -13.40 3.15
C TRP A 33 -3.81 -12.87 1.71
N ASP A 34 -4.41 -13.59 0.75
CA ASP A 34 -4.66 -13.09 -0.62
C ASP A 34 -5.66 -11.92 -0.68
N ARG A 35 -6.57 -11.85 0.29
CA ARG A 35 -7.49 -10.71 0.46
C ARG A 35 -6.75 -9.50 1.05
N LEU A 36 -5.65 -9.73 1.77
CA LEU A 36 -4.84 -8.71 2.42
C LEU A 36 -3.89 -7.97 1.47
N ASP A 37 -3.35 -8.63 0.45
CA ASP A 37 -2.58 -7.94 -0.61
C ASP A 37 -3.45 -6.88 -1.33
N SER A 38 -4.76 -7.12 -1.43
CA SER A 38 -5.73 -6.14 -1.94
C SER A 38 -6.10 -5.04 -0.92
N VAL A 39 -5.91 -5.29 0.38
CA VAL A 39 -6.18 -4.37 1.50
C VAL A 39 -4.97 -3.50 1.83
N GLU A 40 -3.74 -3.97 1.59
CA GLU A 40 -2.51 -3.19 1.76
C GLU A 40 -2.44 -2.01 0.77
N VAL A 41 -3.09 -2.14 -0.39
CA VAL A 41 -3.33 -1.03 -1.33
C VAL A 41 -4.20 0.08 -0.69
N ARG A 42 -4.98 -0.22 0.37
CA ARG A 42 -5.85 0.73 1.08
C ARG A 42 -5.28 1.27 2.38
N LEU A 43 -4.53 0.47 3.16
CA LEU A 43 -4.02 0.89 4.48
C LEU A 43 -2.74 1.74 4.40
N LYS A 44 -2.93 3.05 4.21
CA LYS A 44 -1.81 4.01 4.18
C LYS A 44 -1.23 4.21 5.58
N PRO A 45 0.11 4.22 5.71
CA PRO A 45 0.75 4.46 7.00
C PRO A 45 0.49 5.88 7.49
N VAL A 46 0.49 6.04 8.82
CA VAL A 46 0.40 7.36 9.46
C VAL A 46 1.54 8.25 8.99
N ARG A 47 1.19 9.43 8.51
CA ARG A 47 2.12 10.49 8.12
C ARG A 47 2.49 11.32 9.35
N GLY A 48 3.76 11.75 9.41
CA GLY A 48 4.21 12.66 10.45
C GLY A 48 3.77 14.10 10.18
N ALA A 49 3.74 14.94 11.22
CA ALA A 49 3.46 16.37 11.10
C ALA A 49 4.34 17.06 10.04
N PHE A 50 5.65 16.76 10.05
CA PHE A 50 6.58 17.24 9.03
C PHE A 50 6.23 16.80 7.60
N SER A 51 5.65 15.61 7.42
CA SER A 51 5.24 15.12 6.09
C SER A 51 4.04 15.87 5.52
N PHE A 52 3.16 16.39 6.38
CA PHE A 52 2.08 17.29 5.97
C PHE A 52 2.62 18.67 5.63
N PHE A 53 3.54 19.18 6.45
CA PHE A 53 4.22 20.44 6.17
C PHE A 53 4.97 20.44 4.83
N VAL A 54 5.73 19.37 4.53
CA VAL A 54 6.45 19.26 3.25
C VAL A 54 5.48 19.23 2.06
N GLU A 55 4.31 18.61 2.20
CA GLU A 55 3.29 18.59 1.16
C GLU A 55 2.69 19.99 0.95
N ALA A 56 2.30 20.67 2.03
CA ALA A 56 1.82 22.04 2.00
C ALA A 56 2.87 23.02 1.43
N LEU A 57 4.16 22.80 1.73
CA LEU A 57 5.26 23.55 1.11
C LEU A 57 5.36 23.29 -0.38
N ARG A 58 5.21 22.03 -0.82
CA ARG A 58 5.35 21.66 -2.23
C ARG A 58 4.26 22.26 -3.12
N GLU A 59 3.08 22.52 -2.57
CA GLU A 59 1.99 23.20 -3.27
C GLU A 59 2.29 24.68 -3.55
N LYS A 60 3.21 25.30 -2.78
CA LYS A 60 3.63 26.68 -3.01
C LYS A 60 4.46 26.75 -4.30
N LYS A 61 4.13 27.71 -5.18
CA LYS A 61 4.74 27.88 -6.52
C LYS A 61 6.28 27.85 -6.51
N LYS A 62 6.91 28.35 -5.45
CA LYS A 62 8.37 28.38 -5.29
C LYS A 62 9.00 26.97 -5.20
N TYR A 63 8.30 26.01 -4.61
CA TYR A 63 8.82 24.68 -4.25
C TYR A 63 8.28 23.55 -5.14
N LYS A 64 7.33 23.86 -6.04
CA LYS A 64 6.66 22.88 -6.90
C LYS A 64 7.62 22.14 -7.84
N ASP A 65 8.56 22.88 -8.42
CA ASP A 65 9.51 22.37 -9.42
C ASP A 65 10.86 21.94 -8.81
N MET A 66 11.02 22.06 -7.47
CA MET A 66 12.24 21.64 -6.81
C MET A 66 12.37 20.11 -6.73
N GLY A 67 13.62 19.63 -6.83
CA GLY A 67 13.93 18.22 -6.60
C GLY A 67 13.61 17.81 -5.16
N SER A 68 13.11 16.59 -4.96
CA SER A 68 12.65 16.12 -3.64
C SER A 68 13.72 16.21 -2.55
N GLU A 69 15.00 15.97 -2.88
CA GLU A 69 16.10 16.10 -1.92
C GLU A 69 16.37 17.56 -1.52
N GLN A 70 16.28 18.49 -2.46
CA GLN A 70 16.44 19.92 -2.20
C GLN A 70 15.28 20.43 -1.35
N LEU A 71 14.05 20.03 -1.69
CA LEU A 71 12.85 20.37 -0.93
C LEU A 71 12.98 19.92 0.53
N LEU A 72 13.44 18.70 0.79
CA LEU A 72 13.61 18.20 2.16
C LEU A 72 14.70 18.97 2.93
N LYS A 73 15.79 19.35 2.26
CA LYS A 73 16.86 20.16 2.87
C LYS A 73 16.36 21.55 3.25
N GLU A 74 15.54 22.18 2.42
CA GLU A 74 14.98 23.52 2.71
C GLU A 74 13.79 23.46 3.68
N ALA A 75 12.97 22.42 3.61
CA ALA A 75 11.79 22.27 4.48
C ALA A 75 12.17 22.07 5.94
N ARG A 76 13.28 21.37 6.25
CA ARG A 76 13.66 21.08 7.63
C ARG A 76 13.90 22.33 8.50
N PRO A 77 14.76 23.29 8.10
CA PRO A 77 14.96 24.50 8.90
C PRO A 77 13.69 25.37 8.94
N LEU A 78 12.89 25.38 7.87
CA LEU A 78 11.60 26.09 7.86
C LEU A 78 10.63 25.50 8.87
N PHE A 79 10.56 24.17 8.99
CA PHE A 79 9.71 23.51 9.96
C PHE A 79 10.16 23.77 11.39
N GLU A 80 11.47 23.77 11.65
CA GLU A 80 12.03 24.09 12.96
C GLU A 80 11.74 25.55 13.36
N ALA A 81 11.74 26.46 12.38
CA ALA A 81 11.43 27.88 12.57
C ALA A 81 9.92 28.20 12.67
N LEU A 82 9.02 27.25 12.36
CA LEU A 82 7.58 27.47 12.54
C LEU A 82 7.25 27.76 14.01
N GLY A 83 6.27 28.64 14.20
CA GLY A 83 5.66 28.88 15.50
C GLY A 83 5.01 27.62 16.07
N GLU A 84 4.83 27.62 17.39
CA GLU A 84 4.20 26.48 18.08
C GLU A 84 2.75 26.26 17.63
N GLU A 85 2.03 27.34 17.30
CA GLU A 85 0.67 27.29 16.76
C GLU A 85 0.61 26.54 15.42
N GLU A 86 1.46 26.90 14.45
CA GLU A 86 1.49 26.23 13.15
C GLU A 86 1.96 24.77 13.27
N LYS A 87 2.91 24.49 14.18
CA LYS A 87 3.31 23.10 14.48
C LYS A 87 2.15 22.29 15.06
N ASN A 88 1.33 22.90 15.92
CA ASN A 88 0.16 22.25 16.50
C ASN A 88 -0.89 21.90 15.44
N GLU A 89 -1.06 22.71 14.39
CA GLU A 89 -1.94 22.36 13.27
C GLU A 89 -1.49 21.07 12.58
N TYR A 90 -0.20 20.94 12.27
CA TYR A 90 0.33 19.72 11.64
C TYR A 90 0.34 18.51 12.59
N GLU A 91 0.51 18.73 13.89
CA GLU A 91 0.35 17.67 14.90
C GLU A 91 -1.12 17.23 14.99
N ALA A 92 -2.09 18.14 14.92
CA ALA A 92 -3.51 17.78 14.88
C ALA A 92 -3.84 16.93 13.64
N MET A 93 -3.32 17.28 12.46
CA MET A 93 -3.47 16.47 11.24
C MET A 93 -2.86 15.07 11.40
N LYS A 94 -1.73 14.96 12.09
CA LYS A 94 -1.11 13.66 12.40
C LYS A 94 -1.97 12.83 13.35
N GLU A 95 -2.59 13.43 14.36
CA GLU A 95 -3.52 12.72 15.25
C GLU A 95 -4.77 12.25 14.50
N GLU A 96 -5.30 13.06 13.59
CA GLU A 96 -6.41 12.65 12.72
C GLU A 96 -6.01 11.48 11.79
N ASP A 97 -4.81 11.53 11.22
CA ASP A 97 -4.30 10.45 10.35
C ASP A 97 -4.04 9.14 11.13
N LYS A 98 -3.67 9.25 12.42
CA LYS A 98 -3.64 8.08 13.33
C LYS A 98 -5.04 7.52 13.54
N ARG A 99 -6.03 8.38 13.81
CA ARG A 99 -7.42 7.95 14.01
C ARG A 99 -7.95 7.25 12.77
N ARG A 100 -7.69 7.79 11.57
CA ARG A 100 -8.02 7.14 10.29
C ARG A 100 -7.43 5.74 10.22
N LEU A 101 -6.13 5.59 10.52
CA LEU A 101 -5.50 4.27 10.47
C LEU A 101 -6.11 3.30 11.49
N GLU A 102 -6.48 3.77 12.68
CA GLU A 102 -7.13 2.94 13.70
C GLU A 102 -8.53 2.47 13.25
N GLU A 103 -9.31 3.35 12.64
CA GLU A 103 -10.60 3.01 12.01
C GLU A 103 -10.42 2.00 10.86
N ASP A 104 -9.43 2.20 9.99
CA ASP A 104 -9.14 1.30 8.89
C ASP A 104 -8.65 -0.08 9.38
N LEU A 105 -7.83 -0.12 10.44
CA LEU A 105 -7.37 -1.36 11.09
C LEU A 105 -8.55 -2.11 11.74
N ALA A 106 -9.44 -1.38 12.42
CA ALA A 106 -10.66 -1.97 12.98
C ALA A 106 -11.57 -2.56 11.89
N ALA A 107 -11.74 -1.85 10.77
CA ALA A 107 -12.56 -2.30 9.65
C ALA A 107 -11.99 -3.56 8.97
N THR A 108 -10.66 -3.71 8.97
CA THR A 108 -9.99 -4.87 8.37
C THR A 108 -9.85 -6.04 9.35
N GLY A 109 -10.07 -5.82 10.65
CA GLY A 109 -9.91 -6.82 11.69
C GLY A 109 -8.44 -7.14 12.00
N LEU A 110 -7.50 -6.32 11.53
CA LEU A 110 -6.07 -6.52 11.79
C LEU A 110 -5.64 -5.83 13.08
N THR A 111 -4.77 -6.49 13.83
CA THR A 111 -4.08 -5.83 14.93
C THR A 111 -2.96 -4.92 14.41
N LYS A 112 -2.62 -3.88 15.18
CA LYS A 112 -1.48 -3.00 14.89
C LYS A 112 -0.16 -3.76 14.75
N LYS A 113 0.00 -4.88 15.46
CA LYS A 113 1.20 -5.73 15.41
C LYS A 113 1.30 -6.47 14.08
N GLU A 114 0.20 -7.05 13.61
CA GLU A 114 0.15 -7.76 12.32
C GLU A 114 0.37 -6.81 11.15
N TYR A 115 -0.28 -5.64 11.16
CA TYR A 115 -0.04 -4.60 10.18
C TYR A 115 1.44 -4.20 10.09
N ASN A 116 2.10 -4.00 11.24
CA ASN A 116 3.52 -3.64 11.26
C ASN A 116 4.43 -4.77 10.76
N GLN A 117 4.10 -6.03 11.06
CA GLN A 117 4.84 -7.17 10.54
C GLN A 117 4.69 -7.29 9.02
N HIS A 118 3.48 -7.10 8.51
CA HIS A 118 3.20 -7.13 7.07
C HIS A 118 3.98 -6.03 6.34
N ARG A 119 3.88 -4.80 6.83
CA ARG A 119 4.61 -3.64 6.30
C ARG A 119 6.12 -3.85 6.31
N ALA A 120 6.66 -4.47 7.36
CA ALA A 120 8.09 -4.78 7.45
C ALA A 120 8.51 -5.82 6.41
N LYS A 121 7.72 -6.89 6.22
CA LYS A 121 7.96 -7.90 5.19
C LYS A 121 7.92 -7.29 3.78
N PHE A 122 6.90 -6.49 3.49
CA PHE A 122 6.77 -5.80 2.20
C PHE A 122 7.97 -4.89 1.90
N ARG A 123 8.41 -4.11 2.89
CA ARG A 123 9.61 -3.25 2.76
C ARG A 123 10.88 -4.05 2.48
N ARG A 124 11.06 -5.19 3.15
CA ARG A 124 12.21 -6.08 2.92
C ARG A 124 12.17 -6.66 1.51
N SER A 125 11.05 -7.25 1.11
CA SER A 125 10.86 -7.78 -0.24
C SER A 125 11.12 -6.71 -1.32
N LYS A 126 10.61 -5.49 -1.14
CA LYS A 126 10.85 -4.38 -2.06
C LYS A 126 12.32 -3.94 -2.10
N ALA A 127 12.98 -3.89 -0.94
CA ALA A 127 14.40 -3.56 -0.86
C ALA A 127 15.27 -4.64 -1.49
N GLU A 128 14.94 -5.91 -1.27
CA GLU A 128 15.58 -7.09 -1.87
C GLU A 128 15.40 -7.09 -3.38
N ALA A 129 14.18 -6.85 -3.89
CA ALA A 129 13.93 -6.73 -5.33
C ALA A 129 14.72 -5.59 -5.96
N LYS A 130 14.80 -4.43 -5.28
CA LYS A 130 15.62 -3.30 -5.74
C LYS A 130 17.12 -3.62 -5.71
N ALA A 131 17.59 -4.29 -4.66
CA ALA A 131 18.99 -4.68 -4.52
C ALA A 131 19.38 -5.74 -5.57
N ALA A 132 18.51 -6.73 -5.81
CA ALA A 132 18.68 -7.72 -6.86
C ALA A 132 18.73 -7.09 -8.25
N ALA A 133 17.90 -6.08 -8.52
CA ALA A 133 17.95 -5.32 -9.77
C ALA A 133 19.19 -4.43 -9.91
N ALA A 134 19.81 -4.02 -8.81
CA ALA A 134 21.01 -3.18 -8.78
C ALA A 134 22.33 -3.98 -8.67
N ALA A 135 22.25 -5.29 -8.44
CA ALA A 135 23.42 -6.16 -8.31
C ALA A 135 24.21 -6.18 -9.63
N PRO A 136 25.56 -6.16 -9.59
CA PRO A 136 26.38 -6.16 -10.81
C PRO A 136 26.24 -7.46 -11.61
N ASP A 137 25.95 -8.57 -10.92
CA ASP A 137 25.69 -9.89 -11.47
C ASP A 137 24.21 -10.15 -11.75
N ALA A 138 23.35 -9.13 -11.63
CA ALA A 138 21.98 -9.22 -12.11
C ALA A 138 22.07 -9.66 -13.56
N VAL A 139 21.54 -10.85 -13.86
CA VAL A 139 21.47 -11.38 -15.22
C VAL A 139 20.86 -10.27 -16.05
N LYS A 140 21.69 -9.63 -16.89
CA LYS A 140 21.22 -8.69 -17.89
C LYS A 140 20.37 -9.54 -18.81
N HIS A 141 19.09 -9.69 -18.47
CA HIS A 141 18.13 -10.20 -19.40
C HIS A 141 18.32 -9.35 -20.64
N PRO A 142 18.57 -9.97 -21.82
CA PRO A 142 18.64 -9.19 -23.05
C PRO A 142 17.39 -8.32 -23.06
N ASP A 143 17.56 -7.01 -23.27
CA ASP A 143 16.46 -6.06 -23.24
C ASP A 143 15.31 -6.68 -24.01
N LEU A 144 14.20 -6.95 -23.31
CA LEU A 144 13.00 -7.46 -23.95
C LEU A 144 12.74 -6.56 -25.15
N PRO A 145 12.49 -7.12 -26.35
CA PRO A 145 12.31 -6.30 -27.53
C PRO A 145 11.26 -5.25 -27.20
N LEU A 146 11.68 -3.97 -27.28
CA LEU A 146 10.77 -2.87 -27.00
C LEU A 146 9.54 -3.07 -27.87
N SER A 147 8.36 -3.02 -27.26
CA SER A 147 7.13 -3.10 -28.02
C SER A 147 7.12 -2.00 -29.08
N THR A 148 6.41 -2.23 -30.19
CA THR A 148 6.26 -1.24 -31.27
C THR A 148 5.77 0.12 -30.73
N TRP A 149 4.93 0.10 -29.69
CA TRP A 149 4.50 1.29 -28.97
C TRP A 149 5.63 2.02 -28.23
N LEU A 150 6.53 1.28 -27.56
CA LEU A 150 7.68 1.87 -26.86
C LEU A 150 8.71 2.45 -27.84
N LEU A 151 8.92 1.81 -28.99
CA LEU A 151 9.75 2.34 -30.09
C LEU A 151 9.17 3.65 -30.63
N PHE A 152 7.86 3.68 -30.91
CA PHE A 152 7.17 4.90 -31.32
C PHE A 152 7.32 6.02 -30.27
N LEU A 153 7.16 5.72 -28.98
CA LEU A 153 7.33 6.72 -27.91
C LEU A 153 8.77 7.22 -27.80
N GLN A 154 9.78 6.38 -28.08
CA GLN A 154 11.18 6.77 -28.07
C GLN A 154 11.47 7.80 -29.18
N ASP A 155 11.01 7.52 -30.41
CA ASP A 155 11.17 8.44 -31.55
C ASP A 155 10.35 9.71 -31.36
N PHE A 156 9.09 9.57 -30.94
CA PHE A 156 8.21 10.70 -30.65
C PHE A 156 8.79 11.60 -29.56
N ARG A 157 9.41 11.05 -28.51
CA ARG A 157 10.03 11.85 -27.44
C ARG A 157 11.20 12.69 -27.95
N GLN A 158 11.96 12.21 -28.94
CA GLN A 158 13.04 12.98 -29.56
C GLN A 158 12.50 14.12 -30.42
N GLU A 159 11.48 13.85 -31.23
CA GLU A 159 10.82 14.88 -32.04
C GLU A 159 10.12 15.92 -31.18
N PHE A 160 9.41 15.50 -30.13
CA PHE A 160 8.74 16.38 -29.19
C PHE A 160 9.74 17.28 -28.47
N LYS A 161 10.87 16.73 -28.00
CA LYS A 161 11.95 17.54 -27.43
C LYS A 161 12.47 18.57 -28.43
N LYS A 162 12.72 18.20 -29.69
CA LYS A 162 13.19 19.15 -30.72
C LYS A 162 12.17 20.27 -30.99
N LYS A 163 10.89 19.91 -31.12
CA LYS A 163 9.80 20.84 -31.46
C LYS A 163 9.50 21.85 -30.35
N TYR A 164 9.60 21.44 -29.08
CA TYR A 164 9.25 22.28 -27.94
C TYR A 164 10.46 22.91 -27.23
N LYS A 165 11.68 22.41 -27.43
CA LYS A 165 12.90 23.08 -26.95
C LYS A 165 13.23 24.35 -27.77
N LYS A 166 12.87 24.37 -29.07
CA LYS A 166 13.08 25.53 -29.96
C LYS A 166 12.21 26.74 -29.58
N LYS A 167 10.97 26.51 -29.13
CA LYS A 167 10.05 27.58 -28.71
C LYS A 167 10.46 28.33 -27.43
N ASN A 168 11.36 27.78 -26.60
CA ASN A 168 11.84 28.46 -25.40
C ASN A 168 13.11 29.29 -25.62
N THR A 169 13.81 29.11 -26.74
CA THR A 169 14.98 29.93 -27.12
C THR A 169 14.63 31.10 -28.02
N ASP A 170 13.49 31.05 -28.71
CA ASP A 170 13.01 32.14 -29.58
C ASP A 170 12.12 33.16 -28.84
N ALA A 171 11.96 33.02 -27.51
CA ALA A 171 11.13 33.88 -26.66
C ALA A 171 11.93 34.66 -25.58
N GLN A 172 13.25 34.76 -25.75
CA GLN A 172 14.12 35.73 -25.05
C GLN A 172 14.65 36.74 -26.07
#